data_AF-A0A920FK21-F1
#
_entry.id   AF-A0A920FK21-F1
#
_cell.length_a   1.000
_cell.length_b   1.000
_cell.length_c   1.000
_cell.angle_alpha   90.00
_cell.angle_beta   90.00
_cell.angle_gamma   90.00
#
_symmetry.space_group_name_H-M   'P 1'
#
loop_
_entity.id
_entity.type
_entity.pdbx_description
1 polymer ?
#
loop_
_entity_poly.entity_id
_entity_poly.type
_entity_poly.pdbx_seq_one_letter_code
_entity_poly.pdbx_strand_id
1 'polypeptide(L)'
;MEWTKHKIAEIYHQPLLELLYRAATVHREYHDSREVQISKLVSIKTDGCPEDCGYCPQAARYHTDINGNSLMSINEVKQHAQEAKDMGSSRVCMGAAWRNVKDDSDFDQVLEMVQVCE
;
A
#
# COMPACT_ATOMS: atom_id res chain seq x y z
N MET A 1 -23.19 -10.15 11.79
CA MET A 1 -23.38 -9.13 12.85
C MET A 1 -23.13 -7.76 12.22
N GLU A 2 -24.00 -6.78 12.46
CA GLU A 2 -23.86 -5.44 11.87
C GLU A 2 -23.06 -4.50 12.80
N TRP A 3 -22.07 -3.83 12.22
CA TRP A 3 -21.24 -2.84 12.90
C TRP A 3 -21.93 -1.48 12.94
N THR A 4 -22.09 -0.92 14.14
CA THR A 4 -22.60 0.44 14.33
C THR A 4 -21.50 1.33 14.91
N LYS A 5 -21.58 2.64 14.69
CA LYS A 5 -20.62 3.59 15.29
C LYS A 5 -20.50 3.44 16.80
N HIS A 6 -21.61 3.17 17.48
CA HIS A 6 -21.65 2.94 18.92
C HIS A 6 -20.81 1.71 19.33
N LYS A 7 -21.02 0.57 18.67
CA LYS A 7 -20.25 -0.67 18.94
C LYS A 7 -18.75 -0.49 18.69
N ILE A 8 -18.37 0.28 17.68
CA ILE A 8 -16.95 0.57 17.39
C ILE A 8 -16.37 1.48 18.49
N ALA A 9 -17.12 2.49 18.91
CA ALA A 9 -16.71 3.39 19.99
C ALA A 9 -16.52 2.62 21.31
N GLU A 10 -17.37 1.64 21.62
CA GLU A 10 -17.19 0.76 22.78
C GLU A 10 -15.85 0.04 22.74
N ILE A 11 -15.40 -0.46 21.58
CA ILE A 11 -14.08 -1.10 21.41
C ILE A 11 -12.95 -0.08 21.58
N TYR A 12 -13.07 1.08 20.95
CA TYR A 12 -12.05 2.13 21.01
C TYR A 12 -11.81 2.65 22.44
N HIS A 13 -12.87 2.72 23.25
CA HIS A 13 -12.80 3.19 24.63
C HIS A 13 -12.55 2.09 25.68
N GLN A 14 -12.24 0.85 25.27
CA GLN A 14 -11.87 -0.20 26.21
C GLN A 14 -10.53 0.13 26.91
N PRO A 15 -10.32 -0.38 28.14
CA PRO A 15 -8.99 -0.35 28.75
C PRO A 15 -7.97 -1.01 27.83
N LEU A 16 -6.83 -0.34 27.58
CA LEU A 16 -5.85 -0.76 26.58
C LEU A 16 -5.41 -2.22 26.76
N LEU A 17 -5.15 -2.66 27.99
CA LEU A 17 -4.69 -4.01 28.26
C LEU A 17 -5.76 -5.08 27.97
N GLU A 18 -7.03 -4.77 28.26
CA GLU A 18 -8.16 -5.65 27.91
C GLU A 18 -8.35 -5.73 26.39
N LEU A 19 -8.19 -4.59 25.69
CA LEU A 19 -8.26 -4.54 24.23
C LEU A 19 -7.15 -5.36 23.59
N LEU A 20 -5.91 -5.26 24.09
CA LEU A 20 -4.77 -6.05 23.59
C LEU A 20 -4.98 -7.55 23.79
N TYR A 21 -5.45 -7.96 24.97
CA TYR A 21 -5.75 -9.37 25.25
C TYR A 21 -6.82 -9.92 24.30
N ARG A 22 -7.91 -9.17 24.12
CA ARG A 22 -8.99 -9.52 23.18
C ARG A 22 -8.50 -9.57 21.75
N ALA A 23 -7.69 -8.61 21.30
CA ALA A 23 -7.12 -8.58 19.96
C ALA A 23 -6.22 -9.79 19.69
N ALA A 24 -5.35 -10.15 20.64
CA ALA A 24 -4.49 -11.33 20.54
C ALA A 24 -5.30 -12.64 20.49
N THR A 25 -6.39 -12.71 21.26
CA THR A 25 -7.29 -13.87 21.26
C THR A 25 -7.93 -14.07 19.90
N VAL A 26 -8.52 -13.01 19.32
CA VAL A 26 -9.13 -13.04 17.98
C VAL A 26 -8.08 -13.34 16.91
N HIS A 27 -6.90 -12.72 16.97
CA HIS A 27 -5.83 -12.99 16.01
C HIS A 27 -5.44 -14.48 15.99
N ARG A 28 -5.32 -15.13 17.16
CA ARG A 28 -4.97 -16.55 17.27
C ARG A 28 -6.08 -17.49 16.82
N GLU A 29 -7.34 -17.05 16.84
CA GLU A 29 -8.50 -17.82 16.35
C GLU A 29 -8.51 -17.90 14.82
N TYR A 30 -8.09 -16.82 14.13
CA TYR A 30 -8.21 -16.71 12.67
C TYR A 30 -6.88 -16.73 11.91
N HIS A 31 -5.73 -16.60 12.57
CA HIS A 31 -4.41 -16.54 11.94
C HIS A 31 -3.35 -17.34 12.71
N ASP A 32 -2.33 -17.89 12.02
CA ASP A 32 -1.14 -18.44 12.70
C ASP A 32 -0.37 -17.28 13.33
N SER A 33 -0.32 -17.28 14.67
CA SER A 33 0.39 -16.27 15.46
C SER A 33 1.90 -16.17 15.21
N ARG A 34 2.49 -17.13 14.48
CA ARG A 34 3.93 -17.17 14.16
C ARG A 34 4.20 -16.78 12.71
N GLU A 35 3.17 -16.54 11.92
CA GLU A 35 3.28 -16.17 10.52
C GLU A 35 3.04 -14.66 10.34
N VAL A 36 3.79 -14.05 9.41
CA VAL A 36 3.63 -12.65 9.02
C VAL A 36 3.67 -12.56 7.50
N GLN A 37 2.72 -11.82 6.93
CA GLN A 37 2.65 -11.60 5.48
C GLN A 37 3.57 -10.44 5.09
N ILE A 38 4.51 -10.68 4.16
CA ILE A 38 5.48 -9.70 3.70
C ILE A 38 5.09 -9.20 2.30
N SER A 39 5.15 -7.89 2.10
CA SER A 39 4.95 -7.24 0.79
C SER A 39 6.00 -6.18 0.54
N LYS A 40 6.42 -6.01 -0.71
CA LYS A 40 7.26 -4.91 -1.16
C LYS A 40 6.43 -3.90 -1.94
N LEU A 41 6.44 -2.65 -1.51
CA LEU A 41 5.84 -1.55 -2.27
C LEU A 41 6.87 -0.90 -3.19
N VAL A 42 6.46 -0.57 -4.41
CA VAL A 42 7.22 0.19 -5.40
C VAL A 42 6.38 1.40 -5.84
N SER A 43 6.95 2.59 -5.74
CA SER A 43 6.32 3.82 -6.23
C SER A 43 6.65 3.98 -7.72
N ILE A 44 5.81 3.43 -8.58
CA ILE A 44 6.03 3.40 -10.04
C ILE A 44 5.92 4.78 -10.69
N LYS A 45 5.31 5.74 -10.01
CA LYS A 45 5.32 7.17 -10.35
C LYS A 45 5.17 7.98 -9.08
N THR A 46 6.10 8.88 -8.83
CA THR A 46 6.17 9.68 -7.60
C THR A 46 6.11 11.16 -7.92
N ASP A 47 5.46 11.92 -7.05
CA ASP A 47 5.30 13.38 -7.15
C ASP A 47 4.31 13.82 -8.26
N GLY A 48 3.96 15.11 -8.25
CA GLY A 48 3.07 15.73 -9.23
C GLY A 48 1.60 15.34 -9.06
N CYS A 49 1.21 14.80 -7.89
CA CYS A 49 -0.18 14.44 -7.65
C CYS A 49 -1.05 15.71 -7.53
N PRO A 50 -2.16 15.82 -8.27
CA PRO A 50 -3.02 17.00 -8.23
C PRO A 50 -3.92 17.07 -6.97
N GLU A 51 -3.96 16.02 -6.16
CA GLU A 51 -4.76 15.99 -4.93
C GLU A 51 -4.14 16.84 -3.81
N ASP A 52 -4.99 17.40 -2.94
CA ASP A 52 -4.60 18.29 -1.83
C ASP A 52 -4.66 17.56 -0.47
N CYS A 53 -4.03 16.38 -0.40
CA CYS A 53 -4.00 15.61 0.84
C CYS A 53 -3.00 16.23 1.82
N GLY A 54 -3.49 16.84 2.92
CA GLY A 54 -2.67 17.57 3.90
C GLY A 54 -1.61 16.75 4.66
N TYR A 55 -1.52 15.43 4.43
CA TYR A 55 -0.51 14.54 4.99
C TYR A 55 0.41 13.94 3.92
N CYS A 56 0.09 14.07 2.63
CA CYS A 56 0.80 13.38 1.56
C CYS A 56 1.99 14.22 1.09
N PRO A 57 3.22 13.69 1.11
CA PRO A 57 4.37 14.44 0.64
C PRO A 57 4.40 14.57 -0.89
N GLN A 58 3.56 13.84 -1.64
CA GLN A 58 3.55 13.82 -3.11
C GLN A 58 2.53 14.77 -3.76
N ALA A 59 1.78 15.51 -2.95
CA ALA A 59 0.84 16.51 -3.44
C ALA A 59 1.63 17.68 -4.05
N ALA A 60 1.39 17.97 -5.33
CA ALA A 60 2.12 18.98 -6.11
C ALA A 60 2.04 20.40 -5.52
N ARG A 61 1.09 20.64 -4.63
CA ARG A 61 0.88 21.92 -3.95
C ARG A 61 1.89 22.20 -2.84
N TYR A 62 2.46 21.16 -2.23
CA TYR A 62 3.38 21.30 -1.11
C TYR A 62 4.83 21.08 -1.57
N HIS A 63 5.75 21.92 -1.09
CA HIS A 63 7.18 21.75 -1.31
C HIS A 63 7.77 20.90 -0.19
N THR A 64 7.93 19.61 -0.45
CA THR A 64 8.36 18.59 0.52
C THR A 64 9.72 17.97 0.19
N ASP A 65 10.45 18.55 -0.77
CA ASP A 65 11.78 18.13 -1.22
C ASP A 65 11.88 16.65 -1.62
N ILE A 66 10.77 16.05 -2.09
CA ILE A 66 10.78 14.69 -2.60
C ILE A 66 11.36 14.65 -4.03
N ASN A 67 12.15 13.62 -4.31
CA ASN A 67 12.60 13.35 -5.66
C ASN A 67 11.48 12.64 -6.43
N GLY A 68 10.79 13.40 -7.28
CA GLY A 68 9.81 12.85 -8.20
C GLY A 68 10.44 11.95 -9.26
N ASN A 69 9.63 11.05 -9.81
CA ASN A 69 9.99 10.27 -10.99
C ASN A 69 8.81 10.14 -11.94
N SER A 70 9.10 10.16 -13.24
CA SER A 70 8.16 9.72 -14.26
C SER A 70 7.79 8.25 -14.06
N LEU A 71 6.77 7.79 -14.80
CA LEU A 71 6.37 6.38 -14.79
C LEU A 71 7.60 5.50 -15.09
N MET A 72 7.89 4.58 -14.17
CA MET A 72 9.02 3.65 -14.29
C MET A 72 8.88 2.77 -15.53
N SER A 73 10.00 2.37 -16.11
CA SER A 73 10.00 1.38 -17.18
C SER A 73 9.64 -0.01 -16.66
N ILE A 74 9.15 -0.86 -17.56
CA ILE A 74 8.84 -2.26 -17.26
C ILE A 74 10.06 -3.01 -16.70
N ASN A 75 11.26 -2.71 -17.21
CA ASN A 75 12.49 -3.35 -16.75
C ASN A 75 12.85 -2.97 -15.32
N GLU A 76 12.68 -1.69 -14.94
CA GLU A 76 12.91 -1.25 -13.55
C GLU A 76 11.92 -1.90 -12.58
N VAL A 77 10.65 -2.02 -12.97
CA VAL A 77 9.63 -2.69 -12.16
C VAL A 77 9.92 -4.19 -12.02
N LYS A 78 10.33 -4.85 -13.10
CA LYS A 78 10.79 -6.26 -13.07
C LYS A 78 11.96 -6.45 -12.12
N GLN A 79 12.95 -5.56 -12.16
CA GLN A 79 14.10 -5.64 -11.26
C GLN A 79 13.65 -5.55 -9.81
N HIS A 80 12.80 -4.58 -9.46
CA HIS A 80 12.29 -4.46 -8.09
C HIS A 80 11.42 -5.65 -7.68
N ALA A 81 10.65 -6.23 -8.60
CA ALA A 81 9.87 -7.43 -8.32
C ALA A 81 10.79 -8.64 -8.04
N GLN A 82 11.87 -8.80 -8.82
CA GLN A 82 12.87 -9.84 -8.59
C GLN A 82 13.59 -9.63 -7.25
N GLU A 83 14.03 -8.41 -6.95
CA GLU A 83 14.63 -8.06 -5.64
C GLU A 83 13.67 -8.37 -4.49
N ALA A 84 12.37 -8.06 -4.65
CA ALA A 84 11.35 -8.38 -3.65
C ALA A 84 11.23 -9.89 -3.41
N LYS A 85 11.24 -10.69 -4.49
CA LYS A 85 11.18 -12.15 -4.43
C LYS A 85 12.42 -12.73 -3.76
N ASP A 86 13.61 -12.21 -4.07
CA ASP A 86 14.87 -12.63 -3.47
C ASP A 86 14.94 -12.31 -1.97
N MET A 87 14.27 -11.24 -1.53
CA MET A 87 14.09 -10.89 -0.11
C MET A 87 12.98 -11.70 0.59
N GLY A 88 12.31 -12.62 -0.11
CA GLY A 88 11.25 -13.47 0.45
C GLY A 88 9.87 -12.81 0.49
N SER A 89 9.65 -11.71 -0.23
CA SER A 89 8.32 -11.11 -0.36
C SER A 89 7.42 -11.97 -1.24
N SER A 90 6.19 -12.24 -0.79
CA SER A 90 5.19 -12.97 -1.56
C SER A 90 4.29 -12.06 -2.41
N ARG A 91 4.39 -10.74 -2.23
CA ARG A 91 3.58 -9.75 -2.96
C ARG A 91 4.36 -8.48 -3.29
N VAL A 92 4.14 -7.93 -4.48
CA VAL A 92 4.61 -6.61 -4.88
C VAL A 92 3.39 -5.69 -5.05
N CYS A 93 3.47 -4.48 -4.51
CA CYS A 93 2.42 -3.47 -4.58
C CYS A 93 2.93 -2.25 -5.35
N MET A 94 2.28 -1.90 -6.46
CA MET A 94 2.64 -0.74 -7.26
C MET A 94 1.76 0.46 -6.90
N GLY A 95 2.36 1.60 -6.59
CA GLY A 95 1.66 2.85 -6.28
C GLY A 95 2.04 3.95 -7.27
N ALA A 96 1.05 4.73 -7.72
CA ALA A 96 1.25 5.83 -8.65
C ALA A 96 0.60 7.12 -8.14
N ALA A 97 1.30 8.24 -8.30
CA ALA A 97 0.84 9.60 -7.96
C ALA A 97 -0.20 10.14 -8.96
N TRP A 98 -1.32 9.44 -9.10
CA TRP A 98 -2.45 9.83 -9.94
C TRP A 98 -3.72 10.06 -9.13
N ARG A 99 -4.61 10.94 -9.62
CA ARG A 99 -5.98 11.06 -9.08
C ARG A 99 -6.84 9.84 -9.45
N ASN A 100 -6.71 9.40 -10.70
CA ASN A 100 -7.46 8.29 -11.28
C ASN A 100 -6.67 7.66 -12.42
N VAL A 101 -6.99 6.41 -12.73
CA VAL A 101 -6.54 5.73 -13.95
C VAL A 101 -7.23 6.37 -15.17
N LYS A 102 -6.48 6.54 -16.26
CA LYS A 102 -6.97 6.97 -17.56
C LYS A 102 -6.75 5.86 -18.58
N ASP A 103 -7.57 5.83 -19.62
CA ASP A 103 -7.41 4.89 -20.74
C ASP A 103 -6.38 5.47 -21.72
N ASP A 104 -5.10 5.33 -21.37
CA ASP A 104 -3.96 5.84 -22.11
C ASP A 104 -2.74 4.91 -22.01
N SER A 105 -1.67 5.28 -22.71
CA SER A 105 -0.44 4.48 -22.79
C SER A 105 0.22 4.25 -21.43
N ASP A 106 0.05 5.17 -20.48
CA ASP A 106 0.60 5.00 -19.12
C ASP A 106 -0.10 3.83 -18.43
N PHE A 107 -1.42 3.69 -18.59
CA PHE A 107 -2.16 2.57 -18.02
C PHE A 107 -1.90 1.25 -18.75
N ASP A 108 -1.78 1.27 -20.08
CA ASP A 108 -1.35 0.09 -20.86
C ASP A 108 -0.01 -0.45 -20.36
N GLN A 109 0.94 0.45 -20.05
CA GLN A 109 2.22 0.08 -19.49
C GLN A 109 2.10 -0.54 -18.08
N VAL A 110 1.17 -0.06 -17.25
CA VAL A 110 0.88 -0.67 -15.94
C VAL A 110 0.29 -2.08 -16.09
N LEU A 111 -0.58 -2.30 -17.07
CA LEU A 111 -1.10 -3.65 -17.35
C LEU A 111 0.02 -4.60 -17.75
N GLU A 112 0.97 -4.14 -18.57
CA GLU A 112 2.16 -4.91 -18.93
C GLU A 112 3.04 -5.17 -17.69
N MET A 113 3.26 -4.18 -16.81
CA MET A 113 3.98 -4.35 -15.54
C MET A 113 3.39 -5.46 -14.68
N VAL A 114 2.06 -5.55 -14.59
CA VAL A 114 1.39 -6.60 -13.81
C VAL A 114 1.62 -7.98 -14.42
N GLN A 115 1.50 -8.11 -15.75
CA GLN A 115 1.67 -9.39 -16.45
C GLN A 115 3.08 -9.97 -16.33
N VAL A 116 4.09 -9.10 -16.23
CA VAL A 116 5.48 -9.53 -16.27
C VAL A 116 6.14 -9.68 -14.89
N CYS A 117 5.41 -9.39 -13.81
CA CYS A 117 5.87 -9.55 -12.43
C CYS A 117 5.40 -10.86 -11.79
N GLU A 118 4.84 -11.80 -12.56
CA GLU A 118 4.60 -13.20 -12.16
C GLU A 118 5.91 -14.01 -12.06
#